data_AF-A0A0D3DDH2-F1
#
_entry.id   AF-A0A0D3DDH2-F1
#
_cell.length_a   1.000
_cell.length_b   1.000
_cell.length_c   1.000
_cell.angle_alpha   90.00
_cell.angle_beta   90.00
_cell.angle_gamma   90.00
#
_symmetry.space_group_name_H-M   'P 1'
#
loop_
_entity.id
_entity.type
_entity.pdbx_description
1 polymer ?
#
loop_
_entity_poly.entity_id
_entity_poly.type
_entity_poly.pdbx_seq_one_letter_code
_entity_poly.pdbx_strand_id
1 'polypeptide(L)'
;MESLFSAMIVLLLVSFSCFTSSEALTSSNGNITIKWDLMTWTPDGYVAVVSAYNYQKQRSIPSPGWKMSWGWTRKEVIWSMVGARTTKQGDCSMFKGNIPHSCINKPTVVDLPPKTPYNQQIANCCKGGVLKPGLESAFQISVGKAGTTVKTVRMPVNFMFTAPKQQYLCGPTKNVRPTTFISADKRRMTRALMTWNIICVFNKAT
;
A
#
# COMPACT_ATOMS: atom_id res chain seq x y z
N MET A 1 -3.61 31.43 -57.39
CA MET A 1 -2.70 30.52 -56.65
C MET A 1 -2.54 30.95 -55.18
N GLU A 2 -2.54 32.25 -54.88
CA GLU A 2 -2.37 32.76 -53.51
C GLU A 2 -3.56 32.55 -52.55
N SER A 3 -4.80 32.56 -53.04
CA SER A 3 -5.97 32.35 -52.16
C SER A 3 -6.09 30.91 -51.64
N LEU A 4 -5.58 29.92 -52.39
CA LEU A 4 -5.55 28.52 -51.99
C LEU A 4 -4.53 28.28 -50.87
N PHE A 5 -3.40 29.00 -50.88
CA PHE A 5 -2.39 28.92 -49.82
C PHE A 5 -2.91 29.52 -48.51
N SER A 6 -3.62 30.65 -48.56
CA SER A 6 -4.19 31.28 -47.36
C SER A 6 -5.28 30.42 -46.71
N ALA A 7 -6.15 29.79 -47.52
CA ALA A 7 -7.18 28.87 -47.02
C ALA A 7 -6.58 27.63 -46.33
N MET A 8 -5.47 27.09 -46.85
CA MET A 8 -4.77 25.94 -46.26
C MET A 8 -4.11 26.29 -44.92
N ILE A 9 -3.56 27.50 -44.78
CA ILE A 9 -2.94 27.96 -43.52
C ILE A 9 -4.00 28.13 -42.43
N VAL A 10 -5.17 28.69 -42.77
CA VAL A 10 -6.28 28.83 -41.82
C VAL A 10 -6.83 27.46 -41.38
N LEU A 11 -6.94 26.48 -42.30
CA LEU A 11 -7.37 25.12 -41.95
C LEU A 11 -6.38 24.39 -41.03
N LEU A 12 -5.07 24.62 -41.21
CA LEU A 12 -3.98 24.09 -40.38
C LEU A 12 -3.98 24.70 -38.97
N LEU A 13 -4.28 26.00 -38.84
CA LEU A 13 -4.38 26.66 -37.54
C LEU A 13 -5.65 26.24 -36.78
N VAL A 14 -6.78 26.07 -37.47
CA VAL A 14 -8.05 25.61 -36.86
C VAL A 14 -7.95 24.16 -36.38
N SER A 15 -7.26 23.28 -37.13
CA SER A 15 -7.00 21.90 -36.70
C SER A 15 -6.01 21.82 -35.52
N PHE A 16 -5.09 22.77 -35.39
CA PHE A 16 -4.20 22.86 -34.21
C PHE A 16 -4.93 23.35 -32.95
N SER A 17 -5.95 24.21 -33.08
CA SER A 17 -6.78 24.66 -31.96
C SER A 17 -7.83 23.66 -31.48
N CYS A 18 -8.09 22.58 -32.23
CA CYS A 18 -9.02 21.52 -31.81
C CYS A 18 -8.39 20.47 -30.87
N PHE A 19 -7.09 20.56 -30.58
CA PHE A 19 -6.49 19.83 -29.46
C PHE A 19 -6.63 20.64 -28.17
N THR A 20 -7.86 21.05 -27.85
CA THR A 20 -8.17 21.47 -26.48
C THR A 20 -8.21 20.21 -25.63
N SER A 21 -7.16 20.09 -24.81
CA SER A 21 -6.89 19.06 -23.83
C SER A 21 -8.11 18.73 -22.95
N SER A 22 -8.96 17.83 -23.43
CA SER A 22 -10.10 17.30 -22.67
C SER A 22 -9.81 15.91 -22.07
N GLU A 23 -8.58 15.41 -22.22
CA GLU A 23 -8.15 14.10 -21.69
C GLU A 23 -7.04 14.20 -20.62
N ALA A 24 -6.80 15.38 -20.04
CA ALA A 24 -5.77 15.57 -19.02
C ALA A 24 -6.23 15.23 -17.58
N LEU A 25 -7.40 14.61 -17.39
CA LEU A 25 -7.98 14.37 -16.06
C LEU A 25 -8.04 12.90 -15.60
N THR A 26 -7.59 11.92 -16.40
CA THR A 26 -7.62 10.49 -15.95
C THR A 26 -6.44 9.60 -16.37
N SER A 27 -5.44 10.07 -17.13
CA SER A 27 -4.35 9.20 -17.62
C SER A 27 -3.14 9.05 -16.67
N SER A 28 -3.35 8.90 -15.36
CA SER A 28 -2.27 8.40 -14.48
C SER A 28 -2.22 6.87 -14.56
N ASN A 29 -1.52 6.31 -15.55
CA ASN A 29 -1.36 4.84 -15.76
C ASN A 29 -0.55 4.11 -14.65
N GLY A 30 -0.62 4.56 -13.40
CA GLY A 30 0.09 3.94 -12.29
C GLY A 30 -0.61 4.17 -10.96
N ASN A 31 -0.39 3.26 -10.04
CA ASN A 31 -1.05 3.21 -8.74
C ASN A 31 -0.05 2.79 -7.66
N ILE A 32 -0.48 2.92 -6.40
CA ILE A 32 0.14 2.19 -5.31
C ILE A 32 -0.66 0.90 -5.14
N THR A 33 0.00 -0.25 -5.28
CA THR A 33 -0.63 -1.55 -5.02
C THR A 33 -0.16 -2.06 -3.67
N ILE A 34 -1.10 -2.31 -2.77
CA ILE A 34 -0.84 -2.92 -1.47
C ILE A 34 -1.19 -4.41 -1.56
N LYS A 35 -0.25 -5.27 -1.20
CA LYS A 35 -0.47 -6.69 -1.00
C LYS A 35 -0.43 -7.02 0.48
N TRP A 36 -1.37 -7.84 0.90
CA TRP A 36 -1.45 -8.41 2.23
C TRP A 36 -1.29 -9.92 2.10
N ASP A 37 -0.07 -10.40 2.30
CA ASP A 37 0.31 -11.79 2.12
C ASP A 37 0.28 -12.51 3.47
N LEU A 38 -0.71 -13.39 3.65
CA LEU A 38 -0.92 -14.14 4.88
C LEU A 38 0.01 -15.35 4.88
N MET A 39 1.01 -15.36 5.77
CA MET A 39 2.14 -16.30 5.69
C MET A 39 1.92 -17.55 6.53
N THR A 40 1.45 -17.37 7.77
CA THR A 40 1.25 -18.47 8.72
C THR A 40 0.10 -18.15 9.66
N TRP A 41 -0.58 -19.19 10.15
CA TRP A 41 -1.56 -19.07 11.23
C TRP A 41 -0.85 -18.99 12.58
N THR A 42 -1.47 -18.30 13.54
CA THR A 42 -1.09 -18.31 14.96
C THR A 42 -2.28 -18.84 15.77
N PRO A 43 -2.14 -19.10 17.09
CA PRO A 43 -3.23 -19.63 17.90
C PRO A 43 -4.51 -18.77 17.90
N ASP A 44 -4.37 -17.44 17.75
CA ASP A 44 -5.48 -16.49 17.78
C ASP A 44 -5.55 -15.57 16.54
N GLY A 45 -4.79 -15.86 15.48
CA GLY A 45 -4.80 -15.07 14.26
C GLY A 45 -3.77 -15.53 13.23
N TYR A 46 -2.93 -14.61 12.77
CA TYR A 46 -1.95 -14.90 11.70
C TYR A 46 -0.76 -13.95 11.69
N VAL A 47 0.29 -14.35 10.97
CA VAL A 47 1.38 -13.46 10.54
C VAL A 47 1.20 -13.13 9.07
N ALA A 48 1.36 -11.86 8.71
CA ALA A 48 1.32 -11.39 7.33
C ALA A 48 2.50 -10.50 6.99
N VAL A 49 2.90 -10.51 5.73
CA VAL A 49 3.78 -9.50 5.12
C VAL A 49 2.89 -8.56 4.32
N VAL A 50 3.03 -7.26 4.58
CA VAL A 50 2.28 -6.21 3.89
C VAL A 50 3.26 -5.40 3.06
N SER A 51 3.05 -5.36 1.75
CA SER A 51 3.93 -4.68 0.80
C SER A 51 3.17 -3.61 0.03
N ALA A 52 3.73 -2.43 -0.09
CA ALA A 52 3.28 -1.35 -0.96
C ALA A 52 4.24 -1.20 -2.15
N TYR A 53 3.71 -1.44 -3.36
CA TYR A 53 4.40 -1.26 -4.63
C TYR A 53 4.03 0.06 -5.25
N ASN A 54 5.04 0.85 -5.65
CA ASN A 54 4.79 2.07 -6.41
C ASN A 54 4.90 1.81 -7.91
N TYR A 55 3.75 1.57 -8.55
CA TYR A 55 3.64 1.42 -10.01
C TYR A 55 3.38 2.74 -10.73
N GLN A 56 3.57 3.88 -10.07
CA GLN A 56 3.50 5.19 -10.72
C GLN A 56 4.79 5.44 -11.50
N LYS A 57 4.69 5.99 -12.72
CA LYS A 57 5.86 6.19 -13.60
C LYS A 57 6.83 7.25 -13.07
N GLN A 58 6.31 8.38 -12.59
CA GLN A 58 7.12 9.56 -12.26
C GLN A 58 6.90 10.07 -10.83
N ARG A 59 5.90 9.53 -10.11
CA ARG A 59 5.53 10.05 -8.79
C ARG A 59 6.22 9.25 -7.70
N SER A 60 7.20 9.87 -7.05
CA SER A 60 7.79 9.36 -5.82
C SER A 60 6.99 9.82 -4.61
N ILE A 61 6.98 9.00 -3.57
CA ILE A 61 6.57 9.39 -2.22
C ILE A 61 7.81 9.95 -1.52
N PRO A 62 7.87 11.26 -1.25
CA PRO A 62 9.00 11.88 -0.55
C PRO A 62 8.88 11.71 0.97
N SER A 63 9.93 12.09 1.69
CA SER A 63 9.91 12.24 3.15
C SER A 63 8.86 13.30 3.58
N PRO A 64 8.13 13.14 4.70
CA PRO A 64 8.22 12.11 5.75
C PRO A 64 7.63 10.73 5.42
N GLY A 65 7.37 10.44 4.14
CA GLY A 65 7.02 9.11 3.68
C GLY A 65 5.53 8.81 3.72
N TRP A 66 5.18 7.61 3.28
CA TRP A 66 3.80 7.16 3.26
C TRP A 66 3.25 6.90 4.67
N LYS A 67 1.94 7.06 4.81
CA LYS A 67 1.13 6.55 5.93
C LYS A 67 0.04 5.65 5.36
N MET A 68 -0.09 4.47 5.94
CA MET A 68 -1.11 3.50 5.56
C MET A 68 -2.03 3.27 6.74
N SER A 69 -3.33 3.27 6.51
CA SER A 69 -4.32 2.86 7.51
C SER A 69 -5.32 1.91 6.89
N TRP A 70 -5.96 1.11 7.73
CA TRP A 70 -7.06 0.23 7.36
C TRP A 70 -8.01 0.11 8.54
N GLY A 71 -9.16 -0.52 8.34
CA GLY A 71 -10.07 -0.93 9.40
C GLY A 71 -10.08 -2.44 9.56
N TRP A 72 -10.03 -2.88 10.81
CA TRP A 72 -10.36 -4.26 11.15
C TRP A 72 -11.86 -4.51 11.00
N THR A 73 -12.22 -5.76 10.69
CA THR A 73 -13.63 -6.13 10.46
C THR A 73 -14.35 -6.55 11.74
N ARG A 74 -13.60 -6.91 12.78
CA ARG A 74 -14.11 -7.37 14.06
C ARG A 74 -13.38 -6.65 15.19
N LYS A 75 -12.63 -7.37 16.01
CA LYS A 75 -11.90 -6.88 17.19
C LYS A 75 -10.44 -7.35 17.14
N GLU A 76 -9.90 -7.46 15.93
CA GLU A 76 -8.51 -7.80 15.67
C GLU A 76 -7.59 -6.77 16.32
N VAL A 77 -6.40 -7.22 16.72
CA VAL A 77 -5.36 -6.39 17.33
C VAL A 77 -4.03 -6.65 16.64
N ILE A 78 -3.08 -5.75 16.82
CA ILE A 78 -1.71 -5.94 16.34
C ILE A 78 -0.88 -6.42 17.51
N TRP A 79 -0.43 -7.67 17.48
CA TRP A 79 0.46 -8.22 18.49
C TRP A 79 1.86 -7.62 18.36
N SER A 80 2.41 -7.59 17.15
CA SER A 80 3.76 -7.07 16.89
C SER A 80 3.92 -6.65 15.43
N MET A 81 4.94 -5.82 15.17
CA MET A 81 5.33 -5.36 13.85
C MET A 81 6.85 -5.33 13.69
N VAL A 82 7.33 -5.56 12.46
CA VAL A 82 8.73 -5.44 12.06
C VAL A 82 8.79 -4.67 10.75
N GLY A 83 9.72 -3.73 10.61
CA GLY A 83 9.85 -2.86 9.43
C GLY A 83 8.94 -1.62 9.41
N ALA A 84 7.84 -1.64 10.17
CA ALA A 84 6.95 -0.49 10.36
C ALA A 84 6.48 -0.41 11.82
N ARG A 85 5.85 0.71 12.19
CA ARG A 85 5.20 0.89 13.49
C ARG A 85 3.87 1.62 13.34
N THR A 86 2.93 1.31 14.23
CA THR A 86 1.74 2.13 14.42
C THR A 86 2.10 3.52 14.96
N THR A 87 1.30 4.53 14.61
CA THR A 87 1.45 5.88 15.15
C THR A 87 0.87 6.05 16.54
N LYS A 88 -0.04 5.16 16.95
CA LYS A 88 -0.70 5.14 18.25
C LYS A 88 -1.00 3.69 18.66
N GLN A 89 -0.90 3.42 19.97
CA GLN A 89 -1.27 2.11 20.54
C GLN A 89 -2.78 1.97 20.74
N GLY A 90 -3.44 3.00 21.25
CA GLY A 90 -4.87 2.97 21.62
C GLY A 90 -5.09 2.38 23.02
N ASP A 91 -6.36 2.20 23.38
CA ASP A 91 -6.73 1.58 24.66
C ASP A 91 -6.65 0.05 24.56
N CYS A 92 -5.64 -0.52 25.22
CA CYS A 92 -5.42 -1.95 25.35
C CYS A 92 -5.73 -2.49 26.76
N SER A 93 -6.46 -1.74 27.60
CA SER A 93 -6.72 -2.09 29.01
C SER A 93 -7.40 -3.44 29.22
N MET A 94 -8.10 -3.97 28.21
CA MET A 94 -8.71 -5.30 28.27
C MET A 94 -7.68 -6.45 28.34
N PHE A 95 -6.41 -6.20 28.02
CA PHE A 95 -5.33 -7.18 28.04
C PHE A 95 -4.55 -7.08 29.35
N LYS A 96 -4.67 -8.11 30.21
CA LYS A 96 -4.06 -8.13 31.56
C LYS A 96 -2.58 -8.57 31.60
N GLY A 97 -2.06 -9.09 30.49
CA GLY A 97 -0.71 -9.66 30.39
C GLY A 97 0.02 -9.09 29.19
N ASN A 98 0.23 -9.91 28.16
CA ASN A 98 0.80 -9.45 26.89
C ASN A 98 -0.08 -8.35 26.30
N ILE A 99 0.44 -7.12 26.28
CA ILE A 99 -0.25 -5.95 25.74
C ILE A 99 0.05 -5.88 24.23
N PRO A 100 -0.98 -5.83 23.36
CA PRO A 100 -0.75 -5.67 21.92
C PRO A 100 0.01 -4.39 21.58
N HIS A 101 0.79 -4.44 20.51
CA HIS A 101 1.39 -3.27 19.87
C HIS A 101 0.35 -2.20 19.50
N SER A 102 -0.87 -2.61 19.12
CA SER A 102 -2.00 -1.68 18.97
C SER A 102 -3.36 -2.37 19.08
N CYS A 103 -4.29 -1.71 19.76
CA CYS A 103 -5.70 -2.10 19.89
C CYS A 103 -6.65 -1.16 19.14
N ILE A 104 -6.12 -0.23 18.34
CA ILE A 104 -6.94 0.69 17.55
C ILE A 104 -7.61 -0.08 16.41
N ASN A 105 -8.94 0.06 16.29
CA ASN A 105 -9.71 -0.61 15.25
C ASN A 105 -9.35 -0.15 13.83
N LYS A 106 -8.94 1.11 13.69
CA LYS A 106 -8.43 1.71 12.45
C LYS A 106 -6.97 2.17 12.61
N PRO A 107 -5.99 1.26 12.69
CA PRO A 107 -4.61 1.63 12.95
C PRO A 107 -4.04 2.43 11.77
N THR A 108 -3.11 3.33 12.06
CA THR A 108 -2.26 3.99 11.05
C THR A 108 -0.83 3.57 11.29
N VAL A 109 -0.15 3.14 10.25
CA VAL A 109 1.24 2.68 10.29
C VAL A 109 2.13 3.51 9.40
N VAL A 110 3.38 3.62 9.84
CA VAL A 110 4.47 4.29 9.13
C VAL A 110 5.67 3.36 9.08
N ASP A 111 6.38 3.42 7.98
CA ASP A 111 7.66 2.74 7.82
C ASP A 111 8.67 3.22 8.87
N LEU A 112 9.55 2.32 9.30
CA LEU A 112 10.62 2.69 10.22
C LEU A 112 11.68 3.57 9.53
N PRO A 113 12.44 4.39 10.28
CA PRO A 113 13.47 5.23 9.68
C PRO A 113 14.69 4.40 9.22
N PRO A 114 15.55 4.97 8.36
CA PRO A 114 16.88 4.43 8.11
C PRO A 114 17.65 4.24 9.42
N LYS A 115 18.59 3.28 9.44
CA LYS A 115 19.38 2.87 10.63
C LYS A 115 18.58 2.13 11.71
N THR A 116 17.38 1.66 11.40
CA THR A 116 16.64 0.71 12.26
C THR A 116 17.52 -0.51 12.58
N PRO A 117 17.53 -1.05 13.81
CA PRO A 117 18.30 -2.25 14.16
C PRO A 117 17.94 -3.46 13.29
N TYR A 118 18.92 -4.32 12.97
CA TYR A 118 18.74 -5.44 12.02
C TYR A 118 17.59 -6.38 12.40
N ASN A 119 17.41 -6.66 13.70
CA ASN A 119 16.32 -7.50 14.22
C ASN A 119 14.91 -6.87 14.09
N GLN A 120 14.83 -5.60 13.71
CA GLN A 120 13.59 -4.88 13.43
C GLN A 120 13.40 -4.59 11.93
N GLN A 121 14.27 -5.14 11.08
CA GLN A 121 14.18 -4.98 9.63
C GLN A 121 13.56 -6.20 8.95
N ILE A 122 12.94 -5.93 7.81
CA ILE A 122 12.57 -6.90 6.79
C ILE A 122 13.04 -6.36 5.44
N ALA A 123 13.14 -7.24 4.43
CA ALA A 123 13.42 -6.82 3.06
C ALA A 123 12.53 -5.64 2.64
N ASN A 124 13.16 -4.63 2.02
CA ASN A 124 12.51 -3.43 1.49
C ASN A 124 11.84 -2.48 2.49
N CYS A 125 11.97 -2.69 3.79
CA CYS A 125 11.50 -1.72 4.79
C CYS A 125 12.47 -0.55 4.98
N CYS A 126 12.10 0.30 5.93
CA CYS A 126 13.00 1.08 6.77
C CYS A 126 13.68 2.25 6.06
N LYS A 127 12.95 2.88 5.14
CA LYS A 127 13.38 4.03 4.34
C LYS A 127 12.66 5.31 4.80
N GLY A 128 12.05 5.29 5.98
CA GLY A 128 11.23 6.39 6.48
C GLY A 128 10.03 6.68 5.56
N GLY A 129 9.53 5.64 4.89
CA GLY A 129 8.35 5.71 4.03
C GLY A 129 8.62 6.36 2.67
N VAL A 130 9.87 6.66 2.32
CA VAL A 130 10.23 7.10 0.97
C VAL A 130 10.04 5.93 0.00
N LEU A 131 9.28 6.13 -1.07
CA LEU A 131 8.94 5.10 -2.03
C LEU A 131 8.95 5.63 -3.47
N LYS A 132 10.03 5.33 -4.20
CA LYS A 132 10.22 5.75 -5.60
C LYS A 132 9.45 4.85 -6.59
N PRO A 133 9.15 5.32 -7.80
CA PRO A 133 8.66 4.50 -8.92
C PRO A 133 9.40 3.18 -9.07
N GLY A 134 8.67 2.09 -9.27
CA GLY A 134 9.21 0.75 -9.50
C GLY A 134 9.76 0.05 -8.25
N LEU A 135 9.75 0.71 -7.09
CA LEU A 135 10.20 0.12 -5.83
C LEU A 135 9.04 -0.38 -4.98
N GLU A 136 9.41 -1.18 -3.98
CA GLU A 136 8.51 -1.67 -2.94
C GLU A 136 8.96 -1.22 -1.54
N SER A 137 8.00 -1.13 -0.63
CA SER A 137 8.19 -0.95 0.80
C SER A 137 7.35 -1.98 1.53
N ALA A 138 7.90 -2.66 2.53
CA ALA A 138 7.22 -3.78 3.19
C ALA A 138 7.43 -3.79 4.70
N PHE A 139 6.48 -4.41 5.41
CA PHE A 139 6.57 -4.68 6.83
C PHE A 139 5.89 -6.02 7.16
N GLN A 140 6.30 -6.65 8.26
CA GLN A 140 5.63 -7.82 8.80
C GLN A 140 4.72 -7.40 9.95
N ILE A 141 3.56 -8.04 10.05
CA ILE A 141 2.58 -7.81 11.10
C ILE A 141 2.10 -9.15 11.67
N SER A 142 2.04 -9.25 12.99
CA SER A 142 1.32 -10.32 13.68
C SER A 142 -0.03 -9.79 14.13
N VAL A 143 -1.10 -10.40 13.63
CA VAL A 143 -2.49 -10.01 13.90
C VAL A 143 -3.11 -11.01 14.86
N GLY A 144 -3.68 -10.51 15.94
CA GLY A 144 -4.40 -11.27 16.95
C GLY A 144 -5.90 -11.12 16.87
N LYS A 145 -6.61 -11.99 17.60
CA LYS A 145 -8.09 -12.05 17.63
C LYS A 145 -8.73 -12.09 16.23
N ALA A 146 -8.03 -12.70 15.28
CA ALA A 146 -8.46 -12.89 13.91
C ALA A 146 -8.90 -14.34 13.67
N GLY A 147 -9.48 -14.63 12.50
CA GLY A 147 -9.73 -16.01 12.10
C GLY A 147 -8.41 -16.74 11.82
N THR A 148 -8.33 -18.01 12.22
CA THR A 148 -7.14 -18.87 12.12
C THR A 148 -7.24 -19.89 10.99
N THR A 149 -8.22 -19.74 10.10
CA THR A 149 -8.41 -20.58 8.93
C THR A 149 -8.88 -19.75 7.75
N VAL A 150 -8.70 -20.28 6.53
CA VAL A 150 -9.13 -19.64 5.27
C VAL A 150 -10.62 -19.26 5.29
N LYS A 151 -11.46 -20.03 5.99
CA LYS A 151 -12.91 -19.79 6.09
C LYS A 151 -13.27 -18.70 7.11
N THR A 152 -12.48 -18.56 8.17
CA THR A 152 -12.80 -17.71 9.32
C THR A 152 -12.11 -16.35 9.26
N VAL A 153 -10.96 -16.28 8.59
CA VAL A 153 -10.19 -15.05 8.43
C VAL A 153 -10.98 -14.01 7.62
N ARG A 154 -10.84 -12.75 8.00
CA ARG A 154 -11.50 -11.63 7.32
C ARG A 154 -10.46 -10.63 6.83
N MET A 155 -10.71 -10.11 5.64
CA MET A 155 -9.82 -9.12 5.02
C MET A 155 -9.99 -7.78 5.73
N PRO A 156 -8.91 -7.05 6.04
CA PRO A 156 -9.00 -5.66 6.42
C PRO A 156 -9.67 -4.85 5.31
N VAL A 157 -10.37 -3.80 5.70
CA VAL A 157 -11.21 -2.99 4.80
C VAL A 157 -10.87 -1.51 4.94
N ASN A 158 -11.43 -0.67 4.06
CA ASN A 158 -11.34 0.80 4.18
C ASN A 158 -9.88 1.29 4.28
N PHE A 159 -9.03 0.80 3.37
CA PHE A 159 -7.65 1.25 3.31
C PHE A 159 -7.59 2.74 2.97
N MET A 160 -6.66 3.44 3.59
CA MET A 160 -6.24 4.77 3.17
C MET A 160 -4.73 4.77 3.02
N PHE A 161 -4.26 5.38 1.94
CA PHE A 161 -2.85 5.59 1.68
C PHE A 161 -2.62 7.07 1.45
N THR A 162 -1.74 7.66 2.25
CA THR A 162 -1.44 9.08 2.16
C THR A 162 0.07 9.28 2.13
N ALA A 163 0.49 10.36 1.49
CA ALA A 163 1.87 10.77 1.42
C ALA A 163 1.95 12.30 1.54
N PRO A 164 3.14 12.88 1.75
CA PRO A 164 3.28 14.32 1.91
C PRO A 164 2.77 15.04 0.66
N LYS A 165 1.81 15.94 0.83
CA LYS A 165 1.15 16.68 -0.25
C LYS A 165 0.45 15.79 -1.28
N GLN A 166 0.15 14.52 -0.96
CA GLN A 166 -0.42 13.55 -1.89
C GLN A 166 -1.48 12.68 -1.21
N GLN A 167 -2.67 12.61 -1.82
CA GLN A 167 -3.76 11.76 -1.35
C GLN A 167 -4.10 10.70 -2.39
N TYR A 168 -4.38 9.49 -1.90
CA TYR A 168 -4.77 8.36 -2.73
C TYR A 168 -6.14 7.83 -2.30
N LEU A 169 -6.91 7.36 -3.27
CA LEU A 169 -8.15 6.63 -3.05
C LEU A 169 -7.90 5.15 -3.23
N CYS A 170 -8.10 4.37 -2.17
CA CYS A 170 -7.95 2.93 -2.22
C CYS A 170 -9.30 2.26 -2.51
N GLY A 171 -9.27 1.32 -3.46
CA GLY A 171 -10.42 0.48 -3.78
C GLY A 171 -10.66 -0.62 -2.73
N PRO A 172 -11.68 -1.47 -2.96
CA PRO A 172 -11.98 -2.58 -2.06
C PRO A 172 -10.86 -3.62 -2.05
N THR A 173 -10.68 -4.28 -0.90
CA THR A 173 -9.75 -5.39 -0.75
C THR A 173 -10.24 -6.61 -1.50
N LYS A 174 -9.41 -7.16 -2.40
CA LYS A 174 -9.75 -8.31 -3.25
C LYS A 174 -8.89 -9.51 -2.91
N ASN A 175 -9.50 -10.69 -2.79
CA ASN A 175 -8.75 -11.94 -2.74
C ASN A 175 -8.17 -12.25 -4.12
N VAL A 176 -6.87 -12.55 -4.18
CA VAL A 176 -6.16 -12.85 -5.43
C VAL A 176 -5.37 -14.14 -5.28
N ARG A 177 -4.74 -14.59 -6.37
CA ARG A 177 -3.86 -15.75 -6.34
C ARG A 177 -2.76 -15.54 -5.27
N PRO A 178 -2.56 -16.50 -4.35
CA PRO A 178 -1.54 -16.34 -3.32
C PRO A 178 -0.13 -16.15 -3.91
N THR A 179 0.59 -15.14 -3.41
CA THR A 179 1.93 -14.74 -3.81
C THR A 179 2.94 -15.85 -3.54
N THR A 180 3.86 -16.04 -4.50
CA THR A 180 5.02 -16.94 -4.34
C THR A 180 6.25 -16.10 -4.02
N PHE A 181 6.95 -16.47 -2.94
CA PHE A 181 8.20 -15.88 -2.52
C PHE A 181 9.35 -16.81 -2.88
N ILE A 182 10.34 -16.26 -3.58
CA ILE A 182 11.56 -16.96 -3.91
C ILE A 182 12.63 -16.43 -2.96
N SER A 183 13.28 -17.34 -2.25
CA SER A 183 14.44 -17.03 -1.39
C SER A 183 15.58 -16.37 -2.19
N ALA A 184 16.40 -15.58 -1.51
CA ALA A 184 17.50 -14.85 -2.15
C ALA A 184 18.52 -15.78 -2.85
N ASP A 185 18.76 -16.97 -2.31
CA ASP A 185 19.60 -18.01 -2.90
C ASP A 185 18.90 -18.80 -4.04
N LYS A 186 17.62 -18.50 -4.30
CA LYS A 186 16.72 -19.13 -5.28
C LYS A 186 16.47 -20.62 -5.05
N ARG A 187 16.84 -21.17 -3.90
CA ARG A 187 16.72 -22.62 -3.63
C ARG A 187 15.37 -23.01 -3.05
N ARG A 188 14.71 -22.09 -2.35
CA ARG A 188 13.42 -22.29 -1.72
C ARG A 188 12.37 -21.38 -2.31
N MET A 189 11.23 -21.97 -2.70
CA MET A 189 9.99 -21.24 -2.96
C MET A 189 9.03 -21.48 -1.81
N THR A 190 8.44 -20.40 -1.31
CA THR A 190 7.34 -20.45 -0.34
C THR A 190 6.15 -19.71 -0.90
N ARG A 191 4.96 -19.98 -0.39
CA ARG A 191 3.74 -19.34 -0.86
C ARG A 191 2.97 -18.79 0.31
N ALA A 192 2.37 -17.62 0.14
CA ALA A 192 1.35 -17.15 1.06
C ALA A 192 0.19 -18.17 1.10
N LEU A 193 -0.43 -18.31 2.26
CA LEU A 193 -1.68 -19.06 2.43
C LEU A 193 -2.81 -18.36 1.68
N MET A 194 -2.83 -17.03 1.75
CA MET A 194 -3.78 -16.15 1.06
C MET A 194 -3.09 -14.84 0.72
N THR A 195 -3.51 -14.21 -0.38
CA THR A 195 -3.06 -12.85 -0.71
C THR A 195 -4.28 -11.99 -0.98
N TRP A 196 -4.30 -10.83 -0.33
CA TRP A 196 -5.28 -9.80 -0.63
C TRP A 196 -4.60 -8.61 -1.29
N ASN A 197 -5.27 -8.06 -2.29
CA ASN A 197 -4.77 -6.98 -3.12
C ASN A 197 -5.67 -5.74 -2.98
N ILE A 198 -5.04 -4.60 -2.77
CA ILE A 198 -5.68 -3.30 -2.66
C ILE A 198 -4.99 -2.36 -3.64
N ILE A 199 -5.76 -1.66 -4.47
CA ILE A 199 -5.23 -0.70 -5.44
C ILE A 199 -5.60 0.69 -4.98
N CYS A 200 -4.59 1.54 -4.78
CA CYS A 200 -4.74 2.93 -4.40
C CYS A 200 -4.32 3.83 -5.57
N VAL A 201 -5.29 4.54 -6.14
CA VAL A 201 -5.06 5.48 -7.24
C VAL A 201 -4.80 6.87 -6.69
N PHE A 202 -3.92 7.61 -7.36
CA PHE A 202 -3.68 9.01 -7.02
C PHE A 202 -4.99 9.80 -7.21
N ASN A 203 -5.34 10.61 -6.23
CA ASN A 203 -6.56 11.41 -6.26
C ASN A 203 -6.23 12.89 -6.47
N LYS A 204 -5.50 13.50 -5.53
CA LYS A 204 -5.13 14.91 -5.61
C LYS A 204 -3.87 15.22 -4.82
N ALA A 205 -3.23 16.32 -5.19
CA ALA A 205 -2.23 16.97 -4.36
C ALA A 205 -2.90 17.79 -3.25
N THR A 206 -2.18 18.05 -2.17
CA THR A 206 -2.62 18.88 -1.02
C THR A 206 -1.60 19.95 -0.72
#